data_AF-A0AAD6TYR5-F1
#
_entry.id   AF-A0AAD6TYR5-F1
#
_cell.length_a   1.000
_cell.length_b   1.000
_cell.length_c   1.000
_cell.angle_alpha   90.00
_cell.angle_beta   90.00
_cell.angle_gamma   90.00
#
_symmetry.space_group_name_H-M   'P 1'
#
loop_
_entity.id
_entity.type
_entity.pdbx_description
1 polymer ?
#
loop_
_entity_poly.entity_id
_entity_poly.type
_entity_poly.pdbx_seq_one_letter_code
_entity_poly.pdbx_strand_id
1 'polypeptide(L)'
;MSQQSTASKPSLQGVRIKARKGAVKAHAKHEPAIFRDQLYKHLETVPEGDFESFSTKLVQAGSTLEFLKYADALFEILLVGGLIQPGGSYVDDNAPVSPFTIFNAKEPAEVDDLKKYIEVLNKLIRRYKYLQKPLEESALPGLLQYIHRWSAAQKDKLALATGLLISQGLANASCLQSLTKDHLVKDYVSVTVVTLIFRAYLVDQSMDHLAGTLKRGGVKDLLAFFPPNKRSSKELEDHFKKEGLPAVAEWWAKKQYAVVKEGIVKDLQELCEREEAPEQILVAIKARQEEAPIPESELVQCIWQGLMASVDWSARPDQIENLALREVGRYTPIIQPFCNGAKTEVALINVVQVYCYEDTRIIKAFPQILKVLYNKDCISDQAIIYWHQKGSKPQGRQHFLKSTEQLVKFLQEQEDDSDEED
;
A
#
# COMPACT_ATOMS: atom_id res chain seq x y z
N MET A 1 -76.78 6.94 37.42
CA MET A 1 -76.94 7.46 36.05
C MET A 1 -76.49 8.91 36.03
N SER A 2 -75.27 9.17 35.55
CA SER A 2 -74.76 10.52 35.33
C SER A 2 -73.87 10.47 34.09
N GLN A 3 -74.27 11.17 33.03
CA GLN A 3 -73.43 11.44 31.86
C GLN A 3 -72.30 12.38 32.30
N GLN A 4 -71.05 12.05 31.95
CA GLN A 4 -69.92 12.97 32.03
C GLN A 4 -69.37 13.20 30.63
N SER A 5 -69.36 14.48 30.25
CA SER A 5 -68.88 15.04 28.99
C SER A 5 -67.36 14.96 28.89
N THR A 6 -66.86 14.41 27.79
CA THR A 6 -65.43 14.48 27.43
C THR A 6 -65.13 15.86 26.83
N ALA A 7 -64.47 16.71 27.61
CA ALA A 7 -63.96 17.99 27.12
C ALA A 7 -62.86 17.77 26.06
N SER A 8 -63.09 18.26 24.85
CA SER A 8 -62.09 18.29 23.78
C SER A 8 -60.98 19.30 24.10
N LYS A 9 -59.72 18.85 24.10
CA LYS A 9 -58.54 19.72 24.25
C LYS A 9 -58.51 20.78 23.13
N PRO A 10 -58.06 22.02 23.40
CA PRO A 10 -58.11 23.09 22.42
C PRO A 10 -57.21 22.79 21.22
N SER A 11 -57.81 22.85 20.02
CA SER A 11 -57.11 22.76 18.74
C SER A 11 -56.43 24.11 18.45
N LEU A 12 -55.12 24.10 18.25
CA LEU A 12 -54.35 25.25 17.75
C LEU A 12 -54.68 25.49 16.27
N GLN A 13 -55.88 26.01 15.98
CA GLN A 13 -56.17 26.61 14.68
C GLN A 13 -55.40 27.92 14.56
N GLY A 14 -54.42 27.96 13.65
CA GLY A 14 -53.77 29.21 13.24
C GLY A 14 -52.25 29.18 13.08
N VAL A 15 -51.55 28.15 13.55
CA VAL A 15 -50.08 28.07 13.34
C VAL A 15 -49.80 27.37 12.02
N ARG A 16 -49.45 28.14 10.98
CA ARG A 16 -48.76 27.59 9.79
C ARG A 16 -47.40 27.06 10.25
N ILE A 17 -47.34 25.79 10.62
CA ILE A 17 -46.06 25.08 10.82
C ILE A 17 -45.42 24.97 9.44
N LYS A 18 -44.55 25.93 9.12
CA LYS A 18 -43.71 25.87 7.93
C LYS A 18 -42.72 24.72 8.16
N ALA A 19 -43.01 23.57 7.58
CA ALA A 19 -42.09 22.43 7.59
C ALA A 19 -40.71 22.92 7.12
N ARG A 20 -39.66 22.65 7.90
CA ARG A 20 -38.27 22.96 7.50
C ARG A 20 -38.04 22.37 6.10
N LYS A 21 -37.46 23.14 5.17
CA LYS A 21 -37.12 22.68 3.80
C LYS A 21 -36.43 21.30 3.77
N GLY A 22 -35.65 20.96 4.81
CA GLY A 22 -35.01 19.65 4.95
C GLY A 22 -35.98 18.48 5.19
N ALA A 23 -37.06 18.67 5.96
CA ALA A 23 -38.06 17.64 6.21
C ALA A 23 -38.94 17.38 4.97
N VAL A 24 -39.23 18.42 4.18
CA VAL A 24 -39.94 18.28 2.90
C VAL A 24 -39.08 17.58 1.84
N LYS A 25 -37.75 17.79 1.86
CA LYS A 25 -36.79 17.09 0.97
C LYS A 25 -36.65 15.60 1.26
N ALA A 26 -36.71 15.19 2.53
CA ALA A 26 -36.63 13.78 2.93
C ALA A 26 -37.88 12.97 2.53
N HIS A 27 -39.03 13.64 2.37
CA HIS A 27 -40.29 13.02 1.94
C HIS A 27 -40.58 13.14 0.43
N ALA A 28 -39.70 13.80 -0.35
CA ALA A 28 -39.83 13.78 -1.81
C ALA A 28 -39.43 12.38 -2.33
N LYS A 29 -40.42 11.64 -2.85
CA LYS A 29 -40.29 10.29 -3.42
C LYS A 29 -38.98 10.16 -4.20
N HIS A 30 -38.16 9.17 -3.85
CA HIS A 30 -36.92 8.86 -4.55
C HIS A 30 -37.28 8.13 -5.85
N GLU A 31 -37.10 8.78 -7.00
CA GLU A 31 -37.55 8.27 -8.30
C GLU A 31 -36.39 8.21 -9.32
N PRO A 32 -35.48 7.23 -9.19
CA PRO A 32 -34.29 7.10 -10.06
C PRO A 32 -34.61 6.96 -11.56
N ALA A 33 -35.71 6.29 -11.90
CA ALA A 33 -36.15 6.14 -13.29
C ALA A 33 -36.50 7.50 -13.92
N ILE A 34 -37.23 8.35 -13.19
CA ILE A 34 -37.57 9.70 -13.66
C ILE A 34 -36.29 10.54 -13.81
N PHE A 35 -35.37 10.43 -12.87
CA PHE A 35 -34.07 11.09 -12.96
C PHE A 35 -33.29 10.65 -14.21
N ARG A 36 -33.18 9.33 -14.46
CA ARG A 36 -32.54 8.77 -15.66
C ARG A 36 -33.17 9.32 -16.93
N ASP A 37 -34.48 9.26 -17.05
CA ASP A 37 -35.19 9.65 -18.27
C ASP A 37 -35.02 11.15 -18.55
N GLN A 38 -35.00 11.98 -17.51
CA GLN A 38 -34.68 13.41 -17.64
C GLN A 38 -33.22 13.63 -18.04
N LEU A 39 -32.27 12.88 -17.46
CA LEU A 39 -30.87 12.95 -17.84
C LEU A 39 -30.67 12.54 -19.31
N TYR A 40 -31.34 11.50 -19.79
CA TYR A 40 -31.24 11.05 -21.18
C TYR A 40 -31.70 12.12 -22.17
N LYS A 41 -32.77 12.87 -21.87
CA LYS A 41 -33.22 14.00 -22.70
C LYS A 41 -32.15 15.09 -22.88
N HIS A 42 -31.26 15.26 -21.92
CA HIS A 42 -30.13 16.19 -22.06
C HIS A 42 -29.03 15.66 -23.00
N LEU A 43 -28.92 14.33 -23.14
CA LEU A 43 -27.80 13.66 -23.81
C LEU A 43 -28.16 13.05 -25.17
N GLU A 44 -29.43 12.71 -25.42
CA GLU A 44 -29.89 11.97 -26.62
C GLU A 44 -29.64 12.70 -27.95
N THR A 45 -29.45 14.02 -27.89
CA THR A 45 -29.17 14.86 -29.07
C THR A 45 -27.68 15.05 -29.32
N VAL A 46 -26.81 14.55 -28.45
CA VAL A 46 -25.36 14.66 -28.59
C VAL A 46 -24.85 13.54 -29.51
N PRO A 47 -24.11 13.86 -30.58
CA PRO A 47 -23.51 12.85 -31.44
C PRO A 47 -22.54 11.94 -30.69
N GLU A 48 -22.48 10.67 -31.08
CA GLU A 48 -21.51 9.73 -30.54
C GLU A 48 -20.07 10.25 -30.74
N GLY A 49 -19.24 10.16 -29.71
CA GLY A 49 -17.86 10.64 -29.72
C GLY A 49 -17.67 12.15 -29.51
N ASP A 50 -18.74 12.95 -29.40
CA ASP A 50 -18.64 14.38 -29.08
C ASP A 50 -18.55 14.61 -27.55
N PHE A 51 -17.38 14.28 -26.99
CA PHE A 51 -17.10 14.35 -25.55
C PHE A 51 -17.21 15.77 -24.95
N GLU A 52 -16.95 16.81 -25.74
CA GLU A 52 -17.09 18.20 -25.28
C GLU A 52 -18.56 18.60 -25.12
N SER A 53 -19.41 18.20 -26.08
CA SER A 53 -20.85 18.40 -25.97
C SER A 53 -21.43 17.58 -24.81
N PHE A 54 -21.00 16.32 -24.62
CA PHE A 54 -21.41 15.54 -23.45
C PHE A 54 -21.04 16.21 -22.13
N SER A 55 -19.81 16.73 -22.02
CA SER A 55 -19.36 17.49 -20.84
C SER A 55 -20.25 18.70 -20.57
N THR A 56 -20.53 19.49 -21.61
CA THR A 56 -21.36 20.70 -21.53
C THR A 56 -22.79 20.36 -21.10
N LYS A 57 -23.39 19.33 -21.70
CA LYS A 57 -24.77 18.90 -21.41
C LYS A 57 -24.92 18.30 -20.03
N LEU A 58 -23.96 17.50 -19.57
CA LEU A 58 -23.96 16.96 -18.20
C LEU A 58 -23.82 18.08 -17.16
N VAL A 59 -22.96 19.07 -17.41
CA VAL A 59 -22.86 20.25 -16.55
C VAL A 59 -24.16 21.04 -16.55
N GLN A 60 -24.79 21.25 -17.71
CA GLN A 60 -26.08 21.92 -17.79
C GLN A 60 -27.17 21.16 -17.01
N ALA A 61 -27.26 19.84 -17.18
CA ALA A 61 -28.22 18.99 -16.51
C ALA A 61 -28.07 19.04 -14.97
N GLY A 62 -26.85 19.14 -14.45
CA GLY A 62 -26.62 19.27 -13.01
C GLY A 62 -27.10 20.58 -12.38
N SER A 63 -27.47 21.58 -13.19
CA SER A 63 -28.10 22.82 -12.71
C SER A 63 -29.61 22.67 -12.50
N THR A 64 -30.23 21.69 -13.16
CA THR A 64 -31.68 21.45 -13.14
C THR A 64 -32.07 20.16 -12.42
N LEU A 65 -31.20 19.14 -12.47
CA LEU A 65 -31.42 17.83 -11.84
C LEU A 65 -30.71 17.72 -10.48
N GLU A 66 -31.31 16.99 -9.54
CA GLU A 66 -30.74 16.81 -8.19
C GLU A 66 -29.62 15.74 -8.16
N PHE A 67 -28.46 16.04 -8.76
CA PHE A 67 -27.32 15.12 -8.86
C PHE A 67 -26.87 14.51 -7.54
N LEU A 68 -26.82 15.28 -6.44
CA LEU A 68 -26.45 14.74 -5.14
C LEU A 68 -27.46 13.71 -4.60
N LYS A 69 -28.76 13.91 -4.86
CA LYS A 69 -29.82 12.98 -4.42
C LYS A 69 -29.77 11.66 -5.19
N TYR A 70 -29.35 11.72 -6.45
CA TYR A 70 -29.31 10.58 -7.38
C TYR A 70 -27.88 10.24 -7.79
N ALA A 71 -26.89 10.45 -6.92
CA ALA A 71 -25.49 10.33 -7.28
C ALA A 71 -25.13 8.88 -7.71
N ASP A 72 -25.66 7.88 -7.01
CA ASP A 72 -25.46 6.48 -7.37
C ASP A 72 -26.08 6.17 -8.74
N ALA A 73 -27.35 6.52 -8.95
CA ALA A 73 -28.02 6.38 -10.23
C ALA A 73 -27.29 7.11 -11.37
N LEU A 74 -26.77 8.31 -11.12
CA LEU A 74 -25.95 9.06 -12.08
C LEU A 74 -24.70 8.27 -12.46
N PHE A 75 -23.93 7.76 -11.49
CA PHE A 75 -22.71 7.01 -11.80
C PHE A 75 -22.98 5.63 -12.39
N GLU A 76 -24.05 4.95 -12.01
CA GLU A 76 -24.52 3.72 -12.68
C GLU A 76 -24.80 3.98 -14.16
N ILE A 77 -25.51 5.06 -14.47
CA ILE A 77 -25.78 5.49 -15.85
C ILE A 77 -24.48 5.77 -16.61
N LEU A 78 -23.58 6.57 -16.05
CA LEU A 78 -22.37 7.02 -16.75
C LEU A 78 -21.28 5.94 -16.83
N LEU A 79 -21.21 5.01 -15.87
CA LEU A 79 -20.17 3.97 -15.81
C LEU A 79 -20.64 2.60 -16.33
N VAL A 80 -21.93 2.27 -16.20
CA VAL A 80 -22.44 0.97 -16.65
C VAL A 80 -23.69 1.07 -17.51
N GLY A 81 -24.13 2.27 -17.87
CA GLY A 81 -25.10 2.49 -18.95
C GLY A 81 -26.56 2.44 -18.52
N GLY A 82 -26.87 2.16 -17.25
CA GLY A 82 -28.26 2.05 -16.79
C GLY A 82 -28.36 1.86 -15.28
N LEU A 83 -29.58 1.93 -14.75
CA LEU A 83 -29.86 1.78 -13.32
C LEU A 83 -29.67 0.33 -12.88
N ILE A 84 -29.05 0.15 -11.73
CA ILE A 84 -28.77 -1.16 -11.15
C ILE A 84 -29.67 -1.42 -9.95
N GLN A 85 -30.27 -2.61 -9.89
CA GLN A 85 -31.03 -3.06 -8.74
C GLN A 85 -30.13 -3.82 -7.74
N PRO A 86 -30.54 -3.98 -6.47
CA PRO A 86 -29.82 -4.80 -5.52
C PRO A 86 -29.50 -6.19 -6.10
N GLY A 87 -28.24 -6.60 -6.03
CA GLY A 87 -27.75 -7.85 -6.65
C GLY A 87 -27.02 -7.66 -7.99
N GLY A 88 -26.95 -6.44 -8.51
CA GLY A 88 -26.05 -6.09 -9.62
C GLY A 88 -26.61 -6.32 -11.02
N SER A 89 -27.92 -6.50 -11.15
CA SER A 89 -28.60 -6.59 -12.46
C SER A 89 -29.20 -5.24 -12.84
N TYR A 90 -29.42 -5.01 -14.12
CA TYR A 90 -30.17 -3.83 -14.56
C TYR A 90 -31.62 -3.90 -14.05
N VAL A 91 -32.21 -2.74 -13.82
CA VAL A 91 -33.66 -2.62 -13.60
C VAL A 91 -34.38 -3.07 -14.88
N ASP A 92 -35.34 -3.99 -14.73
CA ASP A 92 -36.15 -4.50 -15.85
C ASP A 92 -37.30 -3.54 -16.17
N ASP A 93 -36.97 -2.43 -16.83
CA ASP A 93 -37.95 -1.41 -17.25
C ASP A 93 -37.85 -1.04 -18.74
N ASN A 94 -37.13 -1.86 -19.53
CA ASN A 94 -36.90 -1.70 -20.96
C ASN A 94 -36.31 -0.34 -21.37
N ALA A 95 -35.66 0.38 -20.45
CA ALA A 95 -34.98 1.62 -20.79
C ALA A 95 -33.77 1.37 -21.70
N PRO A 96 -33.51 2.25 -22.68
CA PRO A 96 -32.33 2.14 -23.52
C PRO A 96 -31.06 2.35 -22.68
N VAL A 97 -29.94 1.84 -23.20
CA VAL A 97 -28.61 2.16 -22.65
C VAL A 97 -28.36 3.66 -22.75
N SER A 98 -27.65 4.21 -21.77
CA SER A 98 -27.30 5.62 -21.76
C SER A 98 -26.60 6.06 -23.03
N PRO A 99 -26.98 7.23 -23.61
CA PRO A 99 -26.23 7.84 -24.71
C PRO A 99 -24.76 8.11 -24.37
N PHE A 100 -24.45 8.28 -23.08
CA PHE A 100 -23.08 8.41 -22.59
C PHE A 100 -22.80 7.38 -21.49
N THR A 101 -21.98 6.39 -21.82
CA THR A 101 -21.41 5.46 -20.84
C THR A 101 -20.03 5.00 -21.28
N ILE A 102 -19.13 4.69 -20.34
CA ILE A 102 -17.82 4.09 -20.68
C ILE A 102 -17.96 2.78 -21.44
N PHE A 103 -19.11 2.10 -21.37
CA PHE A 103 -19.37 0.88 -22.14
C PHE A 103 -19.48 1.11 -23.64
N ASN A 104 -19.72 2.35 -24.07
CA ASN A 104 -19.69 2.74 -25.48
C ASN A 104 -18.25 2.87 -26.04
N ALA A 105 -17.22 2.78 -25.20
CA ALA A 105 -15.84 2.75 -25.66
C ALA A 105 -15.60 1.56 -26.61
N LYS A 106 -14.61 1.67 -27.49
CA LYS A 106 -14.27 0.63 -28.46
C LYS A 106 -13.82 -0.67 -27.79
N GLU A 107 -13.89 -1.74 -28.56
CA GLU A 107 -13.41 -3.07 -28.17
C GLU A 107 -12.29 -3.50 -29.13
N PRO A 108 -11.14 -4.00 -28.64
CA PRO A 108 -10.79 -4.22 -27.23
C PRO A 108 -10.68 -2.92 -26.42
N ALA A 109 -10.84 -3.03 -25.10
CA ALA A 109 -10.80 -1.87 -24.22
C ALA A 109 -9.37 -1.32 -24.12
N GLU A 110 -9.18 -0.06 -24.51
CA GLU A 110 -7.90 0.63 -24.47
C GLU A 110 -7.93 1.85 -23.54
N VAL A 111 -6.80 2.11 -22.88
CA VAL A 111 -6.68 3.20 -21.89
C VAL A 111 -6.94 4.57 -22.55
N ASP A 112 -6.41 4.80 -23.75
CA ASP A 112 -6.53 6.09 -24.45
C ASP A 112 -7.96 6.42 -24.88
N ASP A 113 -8.76 5.41 -25.20
CA ASP A 113 -10.18 5.60 -25.49
C ASP A 113 -10.97 5.92 -24.22
N LEU A 114 -10.70 5.21 -23.11
CA LEU A 114 -11.37 5.46 -21.84
C LEU A 114 -11.00 6.81 -21.22
N LYS A 115 -9.77 7.30 -21.42
CA LYS A 115 -9.34 8.64 -20.98
C LYS A 115 -10.29 9.74 -21.44
N LYS A 116 -10.87 9.62 -22.64
CA LYS A 116 -11.86 10.59 -23.17
C LYS A 116 -13.13 10.63 -22.33
N TYR A 117 -13.64 9.47 -21.93
CA TYR A 117 -14.80 9.38 -21.03
C TYR A 117 -14.47 9.87 -19.62
N ILE A 118 -13.29 9.53 -19.10
CA ILE A 118 -12.86 9.99 -17.79
C ILE A 118 -12.68 11.51 -17.75
N GLU A 119 -12.25 12.14 -18.85
CA GLU A 119 -12.15 13.60 -18.91
C GLU A 119 -13.53 14.29 -18.83
N VAL A 120 -14.58 13.69 -19.39
CA VAL A 120 -15.96 14.15 -19.20
C VAL A 120 -16.35 14.08 -17.72
N LEU A 121 -16.06 12.95 -17.05
CA LEU A 121 -16.31 12.78 -15.61
C LEU A 121 -15.49 13.75 -14.76
N ASN A 122 -14.23 14.00 -15.12
CA ASN A 122 -13.35 14.95 -14.47
C ASN A 122 -13.94 16.37 -14.53
N LYS A 123 -14.35 16.84 -15.71
CA LYS A 123 -15.01 18.14 -15.89
C LYS A 123 -16.30 18.24 -15.06
N LEU A 124 -17.11 17.18 -15.05
CA LEU A 124 -18.34 17.11 -14.28
C LEU A 124 -18.08 17.20 -12.76
N ILE A 125 -17.15 16.39 -12.24
CA ILE A 125 -16.80 16.34 -10.81
C ILE A 125 -16.10 17.63 -10.37
N ARG A 126 -15.25 18.24 -11.22
CA ARG A 126 -14.66 19.56 -10.94
C ARG A 126 -15.74 20.63 -10.75
N ARG A 127 -16.79 20.59 -11.58
CA ARG A 127 -17.92 21.52 -11.46
C ARG A 127 -18.82 21.22 -10.25
N TYR A 128 -19.07 19.94 -9.98
CA TYR A 128 -19.92 19.46 -8.90
C TYR A 128 -19.13 18.62 -7.91
N LYS A 129 -18.22 19.26 -7.17
CA LYS A 129 -17.26 18.58 -6.29
C LYS A 129 -17.91 17.66 -5.25
N TYR A 130 -19.15 17.94 -4.86
CA TYR A 130 -19.93 17.08 -3.96
C TYR A 130 -20.22 15.67 -4.51
N LEU A 131 -20.03 15.43 -5.82
CA LEU A 131 -20.20 14.11 -6.44
C LEU A 131 -19.03 13.16 -6.19
N GLN A 132 -17.86 13.68 -5.84
CA GLN A 132 -16.68 12.85 -5.61
C GLN A 132 -16.90 11.85 -4.47
N LYS A 133 -17.46 12.31 -3.34
CA LYS A 133 -17.65 11.45 -2.18
C LYS A 133 -18.63 10.28 -2.47
N PRO A 134 -19.82 10.50 -3.06
CA PRO A 134 -20.69 9.39 -3.49
C PRO A 134 -20.03 8.43 -4.50
N LEU A 135 -19.23 8.94 -5.44
CA LEU A 135 -18.49 8.09 -6.39
C LEU A 135 -17.57 7.11 -5.63
N GLU A 136 -16.83 7.63 -4.65
CA GLU A 136 -15.81 6.91 -3.88
C GLU A 136 -16.40 5.94 -2.86
N GLU A 137 -17.42 6.37 -2.12
CA GLU A 137 -17.94 5.66 -0.95
C GLU A 137 -19.13 4.74 -1.27
N SER A 138 -19.82 4.96 -2.40
CA SER A 138 -21.04 4.22 -2.75
C SER A 138 -20.99 3.61 -4.15
N ALA A 139 -20.93 4.43 -5.20
CA ALA A 139 -21.09 3.95 -6.58
C ALA A 139 -19.99 2.97 -7.02
N LEU A 140 -18.70 3.35 -6.93
CA LEU A 140 -17.61 2.45 -7.31
C LEU A 140 -17.56 1.16 -6.47
N PRO A 141 -17.64 1.21 -5.13
CA PRO A 141 -17.73 -0.01 -4.31
C PRO A 141 -18.87 -0.94 -4.74
N GLY A 142 -20.07 -0.37 -4.99
CA GLY A 142 -21.25 -1.11 -5.42
C GLY A 142 -21.05 -1.77 -6.78
N LEU A 143 -20.54 -1.03 -7.76
CA LEU A 143 -20.25 -1.55 -9.10
C LEU A 143 -19.17 -2.64 -9.06
N LEU A 144 -18.07 -2.42 -8.34
CA LEU A 144 -16.99 -3.40 -8.23
C LEU A 144 -17.43 -4.69 -7.53
N GLN A 145 -18.32 -4.61 -6.53
CA GLN A 145 -18.89 -5.80 -5.87
C GLN A 145 -19.62 -6.74 -6.86
N TYR A 146 -20.24 -6.18 -7.89
CA TYR A 146 -21.02 -6.93 -8.88
C TYR A 146 -20.31 -7.07 -10.22
N ILE A 147 -19.02 -6.75 -10.30
CA ILE A 147 -18.28 -6.69 -11.58
C ILE A 147 -18.40 -7.97 -12.41
N HIS A 148 -18.51 -9.14 -11.76
CA HIS A 148 -18.70 -10.44 -12.41
C HIS A 148 -19.99 -10.59 -13.24
N ARG A 149 -20.98 -9.70 -13.06
CA ARG A 149 -22.26 -9.73 -13.79
C ARG A 149 -22.16 -9.23 -15.23
N TRP A 150 -21.16 -8.40 -15.53
CA TRP A 150 -20.97 -7.84 -16.87
C TRP A 150 -20.09 -8.74 -17.75
N SER A 151 -20.22 -8.56 -19.07
CA SER A 151 -19.39 -9.26 -20.06
C SER A 151 -17.90 -8.98 -19.88
N ALA A 152 -17.03 -9.79 -20.48
CA ALA A 152 -15.59 -9.60 -20.40
C ALA A 152 -15.16 -8.19 -20.85
N ALA A 153 -15.62 -7.73 -22.02
CA ALA A 153 -15.29 -6.41 -22.54
C ALA A 153 -15.77 -5.27 -21.62
N GLN A 154 -16.98 -5.39 -21.06
CA GLN A 154 -17.51 -4.40 -20.11
C GLN A 154 -16.72 -4.37 -18.79
N LYS A 155 -16.33 -5.54 -18.27
CA LYS A 155 -15.48 -5.63 -17.07
C LYS A 155 -14.14 -4.93 -17.30
N ASP A 156 -13.52 -5.16 -18.45
CA ASP A 156 -12.24 -4.53 -18.80
C ASP A 156 -12.38 -3.01 -18.87
N LYS A 157 -13.44 -2.51 -19.53
CA LYS A 157 -13.75 -1.07 -19.59
C LYS A 157 -13.92 -0.47 -18.20
N LEU A 158 -14.69 -1.11 -17.32
CA LEU A 158 -14.91 -0.62 -15.95
C LEU A 158 -13.64 -0.66 -15.09
N ALA A 159 -12.83 -1.71 -15.22
CA ALA A 159 -11.58 -1.85 -14.49
C ALA A 159 -10.56 -0.78 -14.92
N LEU A 160 -10.34 -0.60 -16.22
CA LEU A 160 -9.45 0.43 -16.74
C LEU A 160 -9.94 1.85 -16.37
N ALA A 161 -11.24 2.12 -16.50
CA ALA A 161 -11.85 3.39 -16.08
C ALA A 161 -11.63 3.67 -14.58
N THR A 162 -11.76 2.64 -13.73
CA THR A 162 -11.51 2.76 -12.29
C THR A 162 -10.04 3.09 -12.01
N GLY A 163 -9.09 2.47 -12.72
CA GLY A 163 -7.66 2.82 -12.63
C GLY A 163 -7.38 4.29 -12.95
N LEU A 164 -7.99 4.81 -14.02
CA LEU A 164 -7.88 6.21 -14.43
C LEU A 164 -8.54 7.18 -13.44
N LEU A 165 -9.72 6.84 -12.89
CA LEU A 165 -10.40 7.66 -11.88
C LEU A 165 -9.53 7.81 -10.61
N ILE A 166 -8.90 6.71 -10.17
CA ILE A 166 -8.04 6.74 -8.98
C ILE A 166 -6.73 7.47 -9.28
N SER A 167 -6.10 7.25 -10.45
CA SER A 167 -4.82 7.89 -10.80
C SER A 167 -4.91 9.42 -10.90
N GLN A 168 -6.07 9.94 -11.30
CA GLN A 168 -6.36 11.37 -11.39
C GLN A 168 -6.90 11.97 -10.08
N GLY A 169 -7.04 11.17 -9.01
CA GLY A 169 -7.57 11.63 -7.72
C GLY A 169 -9.06 12.00 -7.76
N LEU A 170 -9.82 11.43 -8.71
CA LEU A 170 -11.28 11.52 -8.80
C LEU A 170 -11.96 10.46 -7.94
N ALA A 171 -11.24 9.38 -7.62
CA ALA A 171 -11.65 8.36 -6.67
C ALA A 171 -10.52 7.93 -5.73
N ASN A 172 -10.86 7.34 -4.59
CA ASN A 172 -9.93 6.70 -3.65
C ASN A 172 -9.86 5.18 -3.90
N ALA A 173 -8.70 4.58 -3.64
CA ALA A 173 -8.49 3.13 -3.71
C ALA A 173 -9.25 2.32 -2.65
N SER A 174 -9.96 2.94 -1.70
CA SER A 174 -10.83 2.23 -0.75
C SER A 174 -11.95 1.45 -1.45
N CYS A 175 -12.40 1.89 -2.63
CA CYS A 175 -13.40 1.17 -3.41
C CYS A 175 -12.94 -0.24 -3.82
N LEU A 176 -11.63 -0.46 -3.97
CA LEU A 176 -11.05 -1.74 -4.35
C LEU A 176 -11.28 -2.82 -3.28
N GLN A 177 -11.52 -2.46 -2.02
CA GLN A 177 -11.84 -3.44 -0.97
C GLN A 177 -13.08 -4.27 -1.30
N SER A 178 -14.00 -3.76 -2.14
CA SER A 178 -15.16 -4.53 -2.59
C SER A 178 -14.78 -5.75 -3.44
N LEU A 179 -13.60 -5.76 -4.05
CA LEU A 179 -13.08 -6.87 -4.84
C LEU A 179 -12.57 -8.03 -3.97
N THR A 180 -12.30 -7.82 -2.67
CA THR A 180 -11.83 -8.89 -1.77
C THR A 180 -12.96 -9.76 -1.22
N LYS A 181 -14.20 -9.61 -1.72
CA LYS A 181 -15.34 -10.43 -1.32
C LYS A 181 -15.21 -11.85 -1.89
N ASP A 182 -15.56 -12.85 -1.09
CA ASP A 182 -15.33 -14.27 -1.40
C ASP A 182 -15.80 -14.71 -2.79
N HIS A 183 -16.95 -14.22 -3.26
CA HIS A 183 -17.50 -14.60 -4.57
C HIS A 183 -16.70 -14.04 -5.76
N LEU A 184 -15.88 -13.00 -5.56
CA LEU A 184 -14.99 -12.44 -6.60
C LEU A 184 -13.60 -13.06 -6.54
N VAL A 185 -13.17 -13.47 -5.35
CA VAL A 185 -11.81 -13.94 -5.12
C VAL A 185 -11.62 -15.40 -5.55
N LYS A 186 -12.66 -16.24 -5.40
CA LYS A 186 -12.58 -17.68 -5.72
C LYS A 186 -12.24 -17.98 -7.19
N ASP A 187 -12.81 -17.23 -8.13
CA ASP A 187 -12.69 -17.50 -9.57
C ASP A 187 -11.73 -16.54 -10.29
N TYR A 188 -10.73 -16.01 -9.58
CA TYR A 188 -9.73 -15.07 -10.12
C TYR A 188 -10.31 -13.74 -10.69
N VAL A 189 -11.61 -13.48 -10.55
CA VAL A 189 -12.24 -12.23 -11.03
C VAL A 189 -11.58 -11.02 -10.39
N SER A 190 -11.41 -11.07 -9.07
CA SER A 190 -10.80 -10.00 -8.27
C SER A 190 -9.39 -9.63 -8.77
N VAL A 191 -8.48 -10.60 -8.86
CA VAL A 191 -7.09 -10.33 -9.29
C VAL A 191 -7.03 -9.87 -10.75
N THR A 192 -7.87 -10.41 -11.63
CA THR A 192 -7.95 -9.97 -13.05
C THR A 192 -8.35 -8.50 -13.13
N VAL A 193 -9.39 -8.10 -12.39
CA VAL A 193 -9.86 -6.72 -12.34
C VAL A 193 -8.80 -5.78 -11.77
N VAL A 194 -8.17 -6.15 -10.63
CA VAL A 194 -7.11 -5.33 -10.02
C VAL A 194 -5.91 -5.17 -10.95
N THR A 195 -5.59 -6.19 -11.74
CA THR A 195 -4.51 -6.13 -12.74
C THR A 195 -4.77 -5.05 -13.77
N LEU A 196 -5.99 -4.98 -14.31
CA LEU A 196 -6.36 -3.93 -15.28
C LEU A 196 -6.41 -2.54 -14.64
N ILE A 197 -6.91 -2.44 -13.41
CA ILE A 197 -6.89 -1.18 -12.64
C ILE A 197 -5.45 -0.67 -12.50
N PHE A 198 -4.51 -1.54 -12.10
CA PHE A 198 -3.10 -1.17 -11.95
C PHE A 198 -2.45 -0.84 -13.29
N ARG A 199 -2.78 -1.58 -14.35
CA ARG A 199 -2.31 -1.29 -15.70
C ARG A 199 -2.69 0.12 -16.13
N ALA A 200 -3.97 0.49 -16.01
CA ALA A 200 -4.44 1.83 -16.35
C ALA A 200 -3.83 2.92 -15.44
N TYR A 201 -3.69 2.63 -14.14
CA TYR A 201 -3.11 3.58 -13.19
C TYR A 201 -1.65 3.90 -13.53
N LEU A 202 -0.86 2.86 -13.86
CA LEU A 202 0.57 2.98 -14.13
C LEU A 202 0.91 3.59 -15.50
N VAL A 203 -0.08 3.86 -16.35
CA VAL A 203 0.13 4.64 -17.58
C VAL A 203 0.55 6.07 -17.25
N ASP A 204 -0.07 6.69 -16.25
CA ASP A 204 0.14 8.11 -15.93
C ASP A 204 0.90 8.33 -14.62
N GLN A 205 1.11 7.28 -13.81
CA GLN A 205 1.65 7.38 -12.45
C GLN A 205 2.71 6.32 -12.15
N SER A 206 3.65 6.65 -11.26
CA SER A 206 4.68 5.71 -10.83
C SER A 206 4.15 4.65 -9.86
N MET A 207 4.92 3.56 -9.70
CA MET A 207 4.62 2.53 -8.70
C MET A 207 4.64 3.08 -7.27
N ASP A 208 5.52 4.03 -6.96
CA ASP A 208 5.55 4.68 -5.65
C ASP A 208 4.26 5.48 -5.37
N HIS A 209 3.74 6.17 -6.39
CA HIS A 209 2.46 6.86 -6.28
C HIS A 209 1.30 5.87 -6.09
N LEU A 210 1.29 4.76 -6.84
CA LEU A 210 0.31 3.68 -6.66
C LEU A 210 0.37 3.11 -5.23
N ALA A 211 1.57 2.79 -4.74
CA ALA A 211 1.79 2.26 -3.39
C ALA A 211 1.25 3.20 -2.30
N GLY A 212 1.52 4.51 -2.42
CA GLY A 212 1.00 5.52 -1.50
C GLY A 212 -0.53 5.62 -1.55
N THR A 213 -1.12 5.52 -2.74
CA THR A 213 -2.58 5.53 -2.94
C THR A 213 -3.25 4.28 -2.37
N LEU A 214 -2.71 3.08 -2.60
CA LEU A 214 -3.20 1.84 -2.02
C LEU A 214 -3.17 1.88 -0.48
N LYS A 215 -2.06 2.38 0.09
CA LYS A 215 -1.92 2.56 1.56
C LYS A 215 -3.02 3.48 2.12
N ARG A 216 -3.30 4.62 1.48
CA ARG A 216 -4.37 5.55 1.89
C ARG A 216 -5.76 4.95 1.72
N GLY A 217 -5.97 4.10 0.72
CA GLY A 217 -7.21 3.35 0.50
C GLY A 217 -7.39 2.13 1.41
N GLY A 218 -6.44 1.84 2.31
CA GLY A 218 -6.50 0.67 3.18
C GLY A 218 -6.23 -0.66 2.48
N VAL A 219 -5.75 -0.64 1.23
CA VAL A 219 -5.34 -1.83 0.48
C VAL A 219 -3.92 -2.21 0.89
N LYS A 220 -3.81 -2.95 1.99
CA LYS A 220 -2.52 -3.30 2.61
C LYS A 220 -1.92 -4.60 2.06
N ASP A 221 -2.77 -5.57 1.79
CA ASP A 221 -2.40 -6.91 1.35
C ASP A 221 -2.96 -7.18 -0.06
N LEU A 222 -2.06 -7.33 -1.04
CA LEU A 222 -2.46 -7.65 -2.41
C LEU A 222 -2.88 -9.12 -2.56
N LEU A 223 -2.45 -10.01 -1.66
CA LEU A 223 -2.86 -11.42 -1.68
C LEU A 223 -4.35 -11.56 -1.37
N ALA A 224 -4.97 -10.58 -0.72
CA ALA A 224 -6.41 -10.56 -0.46
C ALA A 224 -7.26 -10.67 -1.75
N PHE A 225 -6.72 -10.24 -2.90
CA PHE A 225 -7.39 -10.32 -4.20
C PHE A 225 -7.27 -11.68 -4.89
N PHE A 226 -6.39 -12.58 -4.40
CA PHE A 226 -6.14 -13.91 -4.95
C PHE A 226 -6.99 -14.98 -4.24
N PRO A 227 -7.36 -16.07 -4.94
CA PRO A 227 -8.04 -17.22 -4.34
C PRO A 227 -7.34 -17.67 -3.05
N PRO A 228 -8.06 -18.04 -1.98
CA PRO A 228 -7.46 -18.35 -0.68
C PRO A 228 -6.34 -19.41 -0.74
N ASN A 229 -6.50 -20.43 -1.59
CA ASN A 229 -5.53 -21.50 -1.81
C ASN A 229 -4.32 -21.11 -2.69
N LYS A 230 -4.26 -19.86 -3.14
CA LYS A 230 -3.24 -19.32 -4.05
C LYS A 230 -2.52 -18.09 -3.49
N ARG A 231 -2.80 -17.73 -2.23
CA ARG A 231 -2.19 -16.59 -1.56
C ARG A 231 -0.74 -16.89 -1.17
N SER A 232 0.17 -16.63 -2.10
CA SER A 232 1.61 -16.70 -1.86
C SER A 232 2.33 -15.59 -2.61
N SER A 233 3.48 -15.14 -2.08
CA SER A 233 4.31 -14.12 -2.75
C SER A 233 4.72 -14.56 -4.16
N LYS A 234 5.04 -15.84 -4.34
CA LYS A 234 5.42 -16.40 -5.64
C LYS A 234 4.28 -16.30 -6.66
N GLU A 235 3.06 -16.71 -6.29
CA GLU A 235 1.90 -16.62 -7.19
C GLU A 235 1.63 -15.16 -7.62
N LEU A 236 1.73 -14.21 -6.68
CA LEU A 236 1.55 -12.80 -7.00
C LEU A 236 2.62 -12.29 -7.96
N GLU A 237 3.90 -12.60 -7.69
CA GLU A 237 4.99 -12.19 -8.56
C GLU A 237 4.85 -12.78 -9.97
N ASP A 238 4.58 -14.08 -10.06
CA ASP A 238 4.42 -14.79 -11.33
C ASP A 238 3.24 -14.22 -12.13
N HIS A 239 2.10 -13.95 -11.46
CA HIS A 239 0.93 -13.33 -12.06
C HIS A 239 1.25 -11.96 -12.66
N PHE A 240 1.78 -11.03 -11.86
CA PHE A 240 2.03 -9.67 -12.35
C PHE A 240 3.15 -9.60 -13.39
N LYS A 241 4.18 -10.47 -13.32
CA LYS A 241 5.18 -10.60 -14.38
C LYS A 241 4.54 -11.07 -15.69
N LYS A 242 3.71 -12.13 -15.63
CA LYS A 242 2.99 -12.67 -16.79
C LYS A 242 2.05 -11.65 -17.43
N GLU A 243 1.38 -10.85 -16.60
CA GLU A 243 0.48 -9.79 -17.05
C GLU A 243 1.23 -8.51 -17.52
N GLY A 244 2.55 -8.51 -17.57
CA GLY A 244 3.34 -7.37 -18.06
C GLY A 244 3.38 -6.18 -17.09
N LEU A 245 3.27 -6.44 -15.79
CA LEU A 245 3.40 -5.46 -14.70
C LEU A 245 4.54 -5.85 -13.73
N PRO A 246 5.80 -6.01 -14.21
CA PRO A 246 6.92 -6.43 -13.36
C PRO A 246 7.19 -5.46 -12.20
N ALA A 247 6.94 -4.17 -12.38
CA ALA A 247 7.09 -3.16 -11.34
C ALA A 247 6.22 -3.44 -10.10
N VAL A 248 5.01 -4.02 -10.28
CA VAL A 248 4.14 -4.40 -9.17
C VAL A 248 4.71 -5.62 -8.43
N ALA A 249 5.19 -6.62 -9.18
CA ALA A 249 5.81 -7.82 -8.63
C ALA A 249 7.06 -7.48 -7.81
N GLU A 250 7.97 -6.67 -8.38
CA GLU A 250 9.20 -6.24 -7.71
C GLU A 250 8.93 -5.39 -6.47
N TRP A 251 7.97 -4.47 -6.55
CA TRP A 251 7.54 -3.67 -5.40
C TRP A 251 7.00 -4.57 -4.27
N TRP A 252 6.17 -5.56 -4.61
CA TRP A 252 5.62 -6.48 -3.62
C TRP A 252 6.73 -7.34 -2.98
N ALA A 253 7.63 -7.90 -3.78
CA ALA A 253 8.77 -8.68 -3.29
C ALA A 253 9.63 -7.86 -2.32
N LYS A 254 9.97 -6.61 -2.70
CA LYS A 254 10.73 -5.69 -1.83
C LYS A 254 9.99 -5.38 -0.53
N LYS A 255 8.66 -5.17 -0.61
CA LYS A 255 7.83 -4.90 0.57
C LYS A 255 7.78 -6.11 1.52
N GLN A 256 7.54 -7.31 1.00
CA GLN A 256 7.52 -8.53 1.81
C GLN A 256 8.89 -8.80 2.44
N TYR A 257 9.95 -8.58 1.67
CA TYR A 257 11.32 -8.70 2.16
C TYR A 257 11.61 -7.73 3.32
N ALA A 258 11.14 -6.48 3.24
CA ALA A 258 11.25 -5.52 4.35
C ALA A 258 10.46 -5.96 5.59
N VAL A 259 9.24 -6.49 5.42
CA VAL A 259 8.42 -6.99 6.53
C VAL A 259 9.08 -8.16 7.26
N VAL A 260 9.70 -9.09 6.52
CA VAL A 260 10.44 -10.21 7.11
C VAL A 260 11.60 -9.69 7.97
N LYS A 261 12.38 -8.74 7.44
CA LYS A 261 13.49 -8.13 8.21
C LYS A 261 13.02 -7.41 9.47
N GLU A 262 11.98 -6.59 9.35
CA GLU A 262 11.41 -5.87 10.50
C GLU A 262 10.89 -6.84 11.56
N GLY A 263 10.28 -7.95 11.14
CA GLY A 263 9.85 -9.04 12.03
C GLY A 263 11.02 -9.65 12.80
N ILE A 264 12.10 -10.03 12.11
CA ILE A 264 13.31 -10.60 12.75
C ILE A 264 13.90 -9.61 13.76
N VAL A 265 14.07 -8.33 13.36
CA VAL A 265 14.62 -7.29 14.24
C VAL A 265 13.77 -7.13 15.50
N LYS A 266 12.45 -7.06 15.33
CA LYS A 266 11.51 -6.89 16.44
C LYS A 266 11.51 -8.08 17.40
N ASP A 267 11.47 -9.31 16.87
CA ASP A 267 11.51 -10.51 17.71
C ASP A 267 12.81 -10.58 18.52
N LEU A 268 13.93 -10.26 17.88
CA LEU A 268 15.24 -10.22 18.55
C LEU A 268 15.28 -9.17 19.66
N GLN A 269 14.76 -7.97 19.39
CA GLN A 269 14.63 -6.93 20.40
C GLN A 269 13.81 -7.45 21.60
N GLU A 270 12.65 -8.04 21.37
CA GLU A 270 11.78 -8.57 22.43
C GLU A 270 12.45 -9.68 23.25
N LEU A 271 13.20 -10.58 22.61
CA LEU A 271 13.96 -11.64 23.31
C LEU A 271 15.08 -11.06 24.17
N CYS A 272 15.79 -10.04 23.68
CA CYS A 272 16.82 -9.36 24.46
C CYS A 272 16.26 -8.55 25.63
N GLU A 273 15.13 -7.87 25.45
CA GLU A 273 14.44 -7.13 26.52
C GLU A 273 13.92 -8.05 27.64
N ARG A 274 13.61 -9.31 27.31
CA ARG A 274 13.28 -10.36 28.28
C ARG A 274 14.50 -11.01 28.94
N GLU A 275 15.70 -10.58 28.56
CA GLU A 275 16.97 -11.13 29.02
C GLU A 275 17.10 -12.64 28.78
N GLU A 276 16.54 -13.13 27.66
CA GLU A 276 16.66 -14.53 27.26
C GLU A 276 18.14 -14.94 27.08
N ALA A 277 18.43 -16.20 27.40
CA ALA A 277 19.80 -16.72 27.27
C ALA A 277 20.24 -16.75 25.79
N PRO A 278 21.54 -16.49 25.49
CA PRO A 278 22.05 -16.48 24.11
C PRO A 278 21.68 -17.73 23.31
N GLU A 279 21.67 -18.90 23.92
CA GLU A 279 21.32 -20.17 23.28
C GLU A 279 19.87 -20.18 22.79
N GLN A 280 18.93 -19.59 23.55
CA GLN A 280 17.53 -19.49 23.16
C GLN A 280 17.35 -18.51 21.99
N ILE A 281 18.08 -17.39 22.03
CA ILE A 281 18.08 -16.41 20.94
C ILE A 281 18.63 -17.04 19.65
N LEU A 282 19.70 -17.84 19.74
CA LEU A 282 20.25 -18.57 18.60
C LEU A 282 19.24 -19.56 17.99
N VAL A 283 18.51 -20.30 18.83
CA VAL A 283 17.45 -21.20 18.37
C VAL A 283 16.35 -20.41 17.65
N ALA A 284 15.93 -19.27 18.20
CA ALA A 284 14.91 -18.42 17.57
C ALA A 284 15.35 -17.86 16.21
N ILE A 285 16.60 -17.40 16.08
CA ILE A 285 17.15 -16.92 14.81
C ILE A 285 17.16 -18.04 13.76
N LYS A 286 17.62 -19.24 14.13
CA LYS A 286 17.65 -20.39 13.21
C LYS A 286 16.26 -20.82 12.77
N ALA A 287 15.29 -20.85 13.68
CA ALA A 287 13.89 -21.14 13.35
C ALA A 287 13.31 -20.11 12.36
N ARG A 288 13.60 -18.81 12.55
CA ARG A 288 13.21 -17.76 11.60
C ARG A 288 13.88 -17.91 10.23
N GLN A 289 15.14 -18.33 10.20
CA GLN A 289 15.88 -18.58 8.96
C GLN A 289 15.28 -19.74 8.15
N GLU A 290 14.78 -20.78 8.82
CA GLU A 290 14.06 -21.90 8.20
C GLU A 290 12.67 -21.48 7.69
N GLU A 291 11.94 -20.66 8.46
CA GLU A 291 10.60 -20.20 8.11
C GLU A 291 10.60 -19.21 6.93
N ALA A 292 11.52 -18.24 6.95
CA ALA A 292 11.60 -17.14 5.98
C ALA A 292 13.07 -16.84 5.63
N PRO A 293 13.67 -17.62 4.71
CA PRO A 293 15.09 -17.48 4.40
C PRO A 293 15.41 -16.12 3.78
N ILE A 294 16.44 -15.48 4.31
CA ILE A 294 17.04 -14.25 3.78
C ILE A 294 18.54 -14.47 3.56
N PRO A 295 19.20 -13.69 2.67
CA PRO A 295 20.64 -13.75 2.49
C PRO A 295 21.39 -13.59 3.82
N GLU A 296 22.45 -14.36 4.05
CA GLU A 296 23.21 -14.36 5.32
C GLU A 296 23.73 -12.97 5.69
N SER A 297 24.23 -12.20 4.71
CA SER A 297 24.69 -10.82 4.94
C SER A 297 23.58 -9.86 5.40
N GLU A 298 22.32 -10.20 5.12
CA GLU A 298 21.14 -9.43 5.51
C GLU A 298 20.62 -9.91 6.86
N LEU A 299 20.74 -11.22 7.14
CA LEU A 299 20.50 -11.76 8.47
C LEU A 299 21.44 -11.14 9.52
N VAL A 300 22.73 -11.03 9.22
CA VAL A 300 23.72 -10.36 10.08
C VAL A 300 23.30 -8.91 10.39
N GLN A 301 22.77 -8.19 9.40
CA GLN A 301 22.27 -6.83 9.60
C GLN A 301 21.05 -6.81 10.55
N CYS A 302 20.09 -7.72 10.36
CA CYS A 302 18.93 -7.84 11.24
C CYS A 302 19.32 -8.22 12.67
N ILE A 303 20.30 -9.12 12.83
CA ILE A 303 20.83 -9.51 14.14
C ILE A 303 21.40 -8.29 14.85
N TRP A 304 22.33 -7.57 14.21
CA TRP A 304 22.90 -6.36 14.79
C TRP A 304 21.82 -5.34 15.17
N GLN A 305 20.87 -5.06 14.27
CA GLN A 305 19.79 -4.11 14.52
C GLN A 305 18.90 -4.50 15.69
N GLY A 306 18.48 -5.76 15.78
CA GLY A 306 17.64 -6.25 16.88
C GLY A 306 18.35 -6.19 18.24
N LEU A 307 19.63 -6.60 18.27
CA LEU A 307 20.47 -6.54 19.47
C LEU A 307 20.72 -5.10 19.93
N MET A 308 20.98 -4.18 19.02
CA MET A 308 21.23 -2.78 19.36
C MET A 308 19.93 -2.02 19.71
N ALA A 309 18.77 -2.47 19.20
CA ALA A 309 17.48 -1.87 19.52
C ALA A 309 17.03 -2.10 20.97
N SER A 310 17.52 -3.16 21.62
CA SER A 310 17.24 -3.44 23.04
C SER A 310 18.15 -2.68 24.02
N VAL A 311 19.18 -1.97 23.52
CA VAL A 311 20.14 -1.26 24.37
C VAL A 311 19.54 0.04 24.87
N ASP A 312 19.53 0.22 26.20
CA ASP A 312 19.18 1.51 26.81
C ASP A 312 20.36 2.50 26.76
N TRP A 313 20.23 3.49 25.88
CA TRP A 313 21.21 4.56 25.72
C TRP A 313 20.99 5.77 26.64
N SER A 314 20.34 5.59 27.79
CA SER A 314 20.09 6.63 28.80
C SER A 314 21.31 7.00 29.66
N ALA A 315 22.42 6.27 29.52
CA ALA A 315 23.64 6.52 30.27
C ALA A 315 24.24 7.92 30.00
N ARG A 316 25.10 8.38 30.92
CA ARG A 316 25.75 9.70 30.80
C ARG A 316 26.64 9.75 29.56
N PRO A 317 26.79 10.92 28.89
CA PRO A 317 27.57 11.03 27.67
C PRO A 317 29.01 10.49 27.75
N ASP A 318 29.66 10.63 28.90
CA ASP A 318 31.03 10.14 29.16
C ASP A 318 31.11 8.61 29.34
N GLN A 319 29.97 7.92 29.50
CA GLN A 319 29.88 6.48 29.71
C GLN A 319 29.36 5.72 28.49
N ILE A 320 28.77 6.42 27.51
CA ILE A 320 28.11 5.81 26.35
C ILE A 320 29.06 4.92 25.53
N GLU A 321 30.32 5.33 25.35
CA GLU A 321 31.30 4.52 24.61
C GLU A 321 31.62 3.19 25.32
N ASN A 322 31.83 3.22 26.64
CA ASN A 322 32.08 2.01 27.42
C ASN A 322 30.84 1.10 27.48
N LEU A 323 29.64 1.69 27.55
CA LEU A 323 28.39 0.95 27.47
C LEU A 323 28.29 0.21 26.13
N ALA A 324 28.58 0.89 25.01
CA ALA A 324 28.55 0.27 23.69
C ALA A 324 29.47 -0.95 23.61
N LEU A 325 30.70 -0.83 24.09
CA LEU A 325 31.67 -1.94 24.09
C LEU A 325 31.20 -3.11 24.96
N ARG A 326 30.58 -2.82 26.10
CA ARG A 326 30.03 -3.85 27.00
C ARG A 326 28.87 -4.60 26.35
N GLU A 327 27.90 -3.89 25.77
CA GLU A 327 26.74 -4.54 25.13
C GLU A 327 27.15 -5.31 23.86
N VAL A 328 28.06 -4.76 23.03
CA VAL A 328 28.62 -5.53 21.91
C VAL A 328 29.29 -6.80 22.41
N GLY A 329 30.15 -6.69 23.44
CA GLY A 329 30.80 -7.83 24.07
C GLY A 329 29.81 -8.89 24.55
N ARG A 330 28.72 -8.45 25.23
CA ARG A 330 27.62 -9.31 25.70
C ARG A 330 26.95 -10.08 24.56
N TYR A 331 26.78 -9.46 23.40
CA TYR A 331 26.07 -10.06 22.28
C TYR A 331 26.94 -10.87 21.31
N THR A 332 28.28 -10.86 21.48
CA THR A 332 29.17 -11.66 20.63
C THR A 332 28.82 -13.15 20.54
N PRO A 333 28.36 -13.87 21.59
CA PRO A 333 27.93 -15.26 21.46
C PRO A 333 26.72 -15.47 20.53
N ILE A 334 25.91 -14.43 20.31
CA ILE A 334 24.77 -14.45 19.40
C ILE A 334 25.21 -14.12 17.97
N ILE A 335 26.17 -13.20 17.81
CA ILE A 335 26.67 -12.72 16.51
C ILE A 335 27.60 -13.74 15.85
N GLN A 336 28.53 -14.30 16.61
CA GLN A 336 29.63 -15.14 16.11
C GLN A 336 29.15 -16.31 15.23
N PRO A 337 28.09 -17.07 15.58
CA PRO A 337 27.66 -18.21 14.77
C PRO A 337 27.18 -17.86 13.36
N PHE A 338 26.84 -16.59 13.09
CA PHE A 338 26.36 -16.11 11.79
C PHE A 338 27.41 -15.31 11.02
N CYS A 339 28.61 -15.13 11.57
CA CYS A 339 29.72 -14.43 10.95
C CYS A 339 30.87 -15.41 10.70
N ASN A 340 30.59 -16.44 9.89
CA ASN A 340 31.48 -17.57 9.64
C ASN A 340 32.05 -17.60 8.20
N GLY A 341 31.98 -16.47 7.51
CA GLY A 341 32.55 -16.30 6.18
C GLY A 341 32.85 -14.84 5.85
N ALA A 342 33.79 -14.63 4.93
CA ALA A 342 34.29 -13.30 4.56
C ALA A 342 33.17 -12.30 4.22
N LYS A 343 32.12 -12.74 3.53
CA LYS A 343 30.99 -11.87 3.16
C LYS A 343 30.16 -11.44 4.38
N THR A 344 29.89 -12.34 5.32
CA THR A 344 29.13 -12.05 6.54
C THR A 344 29.91 -11.19 7.52
N GLU A 345 31.22 -11.41 7.64
CA GLU A 345 32.10 -10.61 8.49
C GLU A 345 32.22 -9.17 7.98
N VAL A 346 32.45 -8.98 6.67
CA VAL A 346 32.45 -7.63 6.06
C VAL A 346 31.06 -6.99 6.14
N ALA A 347 29.98 -7.77 6.09
CA ALA A 347 28.62 -7.25 6.32
C ALA A 347 28.42 -6.77 7.77
N LEU A 348 28.96 -7.50 8.76
CA LEU A 348 28.97 -7.08 10.16
C LEU A 348 29.72 -5.76 10.32
N ILE A 349 30.95 -5.66 9.81
CA ILE A 349 31.74 -4.41 9.90
C ILE A 349 30.98 -3.23 9.27
N ASN A 350 30.35 -3.46 8.11
CA ASN A 350 29.57 -2.42 7.42
C ASN A 350 28.32 -2.00 8.21
N VAL A 351 27.61 -2.91 8.88
CA VAL A 351 26.44 -2.52 9.69
C VAL A 351 26.86 -1.76 10.93
N VAL A 352 27.98 -2.13 11.58
CA VAL A 352 28.55 -1.36 12.69
C VAL A 352 28.98 0.03 12.22
N GLN A 353 29.63 0.13 11.06
CA GLN A 353 30.08 1.41 10.50
C GLN A 353 28.90 2.38 10.31
N VAL A 354 27.83 1.91 9.67
CA VAL A 354 26.63 2.72 9.43
C VAL A 354 25.98 3.09 10.77
N TYR A 355 25.86 2.15 11.70
CA TYR A 355 25.28 2.39 13.02
C TYR A 355 26.06 3.47 13.82
N CYS A 356 27.38 3.36 13.88
CA CYS A 356 28.24 4.36 14.53
C CYS A 356 28.25 5.72 13.82
N TYR A 357 27.96 5.76 12.52
CA TYR A 357 27.81 7.02 11.78
C TYR A 357 26.49 7.72 12.10
N GLU A 358 25.40 6.94 12.17
CA GLU A 358 24.05 7.45 12.45
C GLU A 358 23.91 7.89 13.92
N ASP A 359 24.55 7.19 14.86
CA ASP A 359 24.62 7.58 16.26
C ASP A 359 25.96 8.23 16.62
N THR A 360 26.00 9.56 16.55
CA THR A 360 27.20 10.36 16.81
C THR A 360 27.76 10.19 18.23
N ARG A 361 26.98 9.64 19.19
CA ARG A 361 27.44 9.41 20.57
C ARG A 361 28.47 8.28 20.66
N ILE A 362 28.43 7.33 19.73
CA ILE A 362 29.30 6.14 19.70
C ILE A 362 30.24 6.13 18.49
N ILE A 363 30.31 7.21 17.71
CA ILE A 363 31.14 7.28 16.50
C ILE A 363 32.62 6.96 16.78
N LYS A 364 33.13 7.36 17.95
CA LYS A 364 34.50 7.12 18.38
C LYS A 364 34.74 5.68 18.87
N ALA A 365 33.69 4.97 19.24
CA ALA A 365 33.77 3.59 19.72
C ALA A 365 34.13 2.60 18.61
N PHE A 366 33.92 2.97 17.33
CA PHE A 366 34.04 2.07 16.19
C PHE A 366 35.33 1.23 16.15
N PRO A 367 36.55 1.80 16.29
CA PRO A 367 37.77 0.99 16.29
C PRO A 367 37.85 0.01 17.46
N GLN A 368 37.31 0.37 18.62
CA GLN A 368 37.28 -0.52 19.79
C GLN A 368 36.22 -1.60 19.64
N ILE A 369 35.09 -1.29 19.00
CA ILE A 369 34.09 -2.30 18.63
C ILE A 369 34.69 -3.34 17.69
N LEU A 370 35.47 -2.92 16.67
CA LEU A 370 36.17 -3.88 15.80
C LEU A 370 37.12 -4.78 16.58
N LYS A 371 37.88 -4.22 17.53
CA LYS A 371 38.75 -5.03 18.40
C LYS A 371 37.96 -6.04 19.25
N VAL A 372 36.82 -5.64 19.81
CA VAL A 372 35.96 -6.56 20.56
C VAL A 372 35.46 -7.69 19.67
N LEU A 373 34.98 -7.38 18.47
CA LEU A 373 34.49 -8.37 17.51
C LEU A 373 35.61 -9.30 17.03
N TYR A 374 36.80 -8.76 16.76
CA TYR A 374 37.99 -9.53 16.38
C TYR A 374 38.41 -10.49 17.49
N ASN A 375 38.56 -10.00 18.73
CA ASN A 375 38.94 -10.80 19.89
C ASN A 375 37.90 -11.86 20.30
N LYS A 376 36.71 -11.82 19.71
CA LYS A 376 35.59 -12.76 19.95
C LYS A 376 35.27 -13.60 18.71
N ASP A 377 36.20 -13.66 17.76
CA ASP A 377 36.11 -14.47 16.54
C ASP A 377 34.85 -14.16 15.70
N CYS A 378 34.32 -12.94 15.79
CA CYS A 378 33.18 -12.49 15.00
C CYS A 378 33.60 -11.91 13.64
N ILE A 379 34.84 -11.47 13.51
CA ILE A 379 35.44 -10.94 12.28
C ILE A 379 36.93 -11.31 12.23
N SER A 380 37.43 -11.61 11.04
CA SER A 380 38.85 -11.88 10.78
C SER A 380 39.66 -10.61 10.49
N ASP A 381 40.98 -10.75 10.58
CA ASP A 381 41.98 -9.83 10.02
C ASP A 381 41.67 -9.50 8.55
N GLN A 382 41.42 -10.52 7.72
CA GLN A 382 41.11 -10.38 6.30
C GLN A 382 39.86 -9.55 6.05
N ALA A 383 38.81 -9.75 6.84
CA ALA A 383 37.59 -8.96 6.73
C ALA A 383 37.83 -7.47 7.06
N ILE A 384 38.62 -7.18 8.09
CA ILE A 384 38.97 -5.82 8.50
C ILE A 384 39.83 -5.13 7.43
N ILE A 385 40.88 -5.81 6.93
CA ILE A 385 41.76 -5.32 5.87
C ILE A 385 40.97 -5.06 4.59
N TYR A 386 40.14 -6.01 4.16
CA TYR A 386 39.30 -5.87 2.98
C TYR A 386 38.32 -4.70 3.12
N TRP A 387 37.65 -4.57 4.27
CA TRP A 387 36.74 -3.45 4.53
C TRP A 387 37.46 -2.10 4.42
N HIS A 388 38.66 -1.99 5.00
CA HIS A 388 39.45 -0.76 4.99
C HIS A 388 39.82 -0.34 3.56
N GLN A 389 40.30 -1.28 2.75
CA GLN A 389 40.75 -1.01 1.39
C GLN A 389 39.59 -0.76 0.42
N LYS A 390 38.58 -1.65 0.40
CA LYS A 390 37.57 -1.71 -0.67
C LYS A 390 36.14 -1.88 -0.18
N GLY A 391 35.94 -2.56 0.95
CA GLY A 391 34.61 -2.99 1.41
C GLY A 391 33.78 -1.95 2.17
N SER A 392 34.35 -0.81 2.55
CA SER A 392 33.70 0.20 3.39
C SER A 392 32.58 0.98 2.70
N LYS A 393 31.53 1.28 3.48
CA LYS A 393 30.39 2.09 3.02
C LYS A 393 30.74 3.58 2.95
N PRO A 394 30.05 4.40 2.14
CA PRO A 394 30.28 5.85 2.07
C PRO A 394 30.08 6.59 3.41
N GLN A 395 29.20 6.09 4.28
CA GLN A 395 28.80 6.69 5.56
C GLN A 395 30.00 6.85 6.51
N GLY A 396 30.49 8.08 6.66
CA GLY A 396 31.64 8.37 7.54
C GLY A 396 32.96 7.75 7.08
N ARG A 397 33.07 7.28 5.82
CA ARG A 397 34.21 6.48 5.33
C ARG A 397 35.56 7.06 5.71
N GLN A 398 35.82 8.32 5.34
CA GLN A 398 37.12 8.94 5.59
C GLN A 398 37.48 9.02 7.09
N HIS A 399 36.47 9.23 7.95
CA HIS A 399 36.67 9.26 9.39
C HIS A 399 37.06 7.89 9.94
N PHE A 400 36.30 6.84 9.58
CA PHE A 400 36.54 5.50 10.09
C PHE A 400 37.82 4.86 9.55
N LEU A 401 38.15 5.08 8.27
CA LEU A 401 39.42 4.61 7.70
C LEU A 401 40.62 5.21 8.42
N LYS A 402 40.53 6.50 8.78
CA LYS A 402 41.57 7.17 9.56
C LYS A 402 41.65 6.65 11.00
N SER A 403 40.51 6.43 11.66
CA SER A 403 40.50 5.97 13.06
C SER A 403 40.89 4.49 13.24
N THR A 404 40.87 3.71 12.16
CA THR A 404 41.26 2.29 12.14
C THR A 404 42.62 2.03 11.50
N GLU A 405 43.32 3.05 10.99
CA GLU A 405 44.59 2.90 10.27
C GLU A 405 45.65 2.13 11.07
N GLN A 406 45.80 2.45 12.37
CA GLN A 406 46.75 1.75 13.25
C GLN A 406 46.38 0.29 13.48
N LEU A 407 45.08 -0.02 13.58
CA LEU A 407 44.61 -1.40 13.74
C LEU A 407 44.91 -2.20 12.47
N VAL A 408 44.65 -1.63 11.29
CA VAL A 408 44.88 -2.31 10.01
C VAL A 408 46.37 -2.55 9.77
N LYS A 409 47.22 -1.56 10.03
CA LYS A 409 48.68 -1.73 9.92
C LYS A 409 49.18 -2.88 10.79
N PHE A 410 48.73 -2.94 12.05
CA PHE A 410 49.06 -4.03 12.96
C PHE A 410 48.63 -5.39 12.41
N LEU A 411 47.42 -5.50 11.84
CA LEU A 411 46.93 -6.77 11.28
C LEU A 411 47.71 -7.20 10.03
N GLN A 412 48.08 -6.26 9.17
CA GLN A 412 48.89 -6.53 7.98
C GLN A 412 50.31 -7.00 8.34
N GLU A 413 50.93 -6.38 9.33
CA GLU A 413 52.26 -6.79 9.83
C GLU A 413 52.23 -8.22 10.42
N GLN A 414 51.12 -8.62 11.08
CA GLN A 414 50.98 -9.99 11.58
C GLN A 414 50.74 -11.03 10.50
N GLU A 415 50.07 -10.65 9.41
CA GLU A 415 49.84 -11.54 8.26
C GLU A 415 51.16 -11.82 7.52
N ASP A 416 51.95 -10.77 7.24
CA ASP A 416 53.24 -10.88 6.55
C ASP A 416 54.24 -11.75 7.33
N ASP A 417 54.30 -11.64 8.67
CA ASP A 417 55.17 -12.46 9.52
C ASP A 417 54.73 -13.94 9.57
N SER A 418 53.43 -14.23 9.43
CA SER A 418 52.91 -15.61 9.44
C SER A 418 53.12 -16.35 8.12
N ASP A 419 53.15 -15.65 6.98
CA ASP A 419 53.42 -16.22 5.66
C ASP A 419 54.93 -16.44 5.40
N GLU A 420 55.83 -15.81 6.18
CA GLU A 420 57.28 -16.04 6.11
C GLU A 420 57.77 -17.24 6.95
N GLU A 421 56.92 -17.79 7.83
CA GLU A 421 57.26 -18.93 8.72
C GLU A 421 56.71 -20.30 8.24
N ASP A 422 55.92 -20.34 7.16
CA ASP A 422 55.46 -21.56 6.45
C ASP A 422 56.21 -21.78 5.12
#